data_AF-A0A6B3GAR3-F1
#
_entry.id   AF-A0A6B3GAR3-F1
#
_cell.length_a   1.000
_cell.length_b   1.000
_cell.length_c   1.000
_cell.angle_alpha   90.00
_cell.angle_beta   90.00
_cell.angle_gamma   90.00
#
_symmetry.space_group_name_H-M   'P 1'
#
loop_
_entity.id
_entity.type
_entity.pdbx_description
1 polymer ?
#
loop_
_entity_poly.entity_id
_entity_poly.type
_entity_poly.pdbx_seq_one_letter_code
_entity_poly.pdbx_strand_id
1 'polypeptide(L)'
;EGPNFRFGHKAAGNVALLTELGATYDYTVEVIDLYVTGEAGGGQPFSSTLTRRLIAEGDVAGAAEILGRPHRVEGIVVRGAQRGRELGFP
;
A
#
# COMPACT_ATOMS: atom_id res chain seq x y z
N GLU A 1 15.26 1.34 4.33
CA GLU A 1 14.15 2.32 4.43
C GLU A 1 13.82 2.92 3.08
N GLY A 2 12.59 3.38 2.88
CA GLY A 2 12.19 4.08 1.65
C GLY A 2 12.66 5.55 1.64
N PRO A 3 12.81 6.18 0.46
CA PRO A 3 13.28 7.57 0.34
C PRO A 3 12.33 8.60 0.98
N ASN A 4 11.06 8.24 1.16
CA ASN A 4 10.02 9.06 1.79
C ASN A 4 9.85 8.79 3.30
N PHE A 5 10.74 8.03 3.92
CA PHE A 5 10.67 7.71 5.34
C PHE A 5 10.84 8.96 6.24
N ARG A 6 9.98 9.07 7.25
CA ARG A 6 9.96 10.16 8.24
C ARG A 6 9.70 9.62 9.63
N PHE A 7 10.34 10.21 10.65
CA PHE A 7 10.20 9.79 12.05
C PHE A 7 10.39 10.95 13.04
N GLY A 8 10.22 10.67 14.34
CA GLY A 8 10.39 11.64 15.41
C GLY A 8 9.23 12.64 15.55
N HIS A 9 9.35 13.56 16.50
CA HIS A 9 8.31 14.55 16.79
C HIS A 9 8.04 15.41 15.55
N LYS A 10 6.76 15.51 15.15
CA LYS A 10 6.30 16.25 13.96
C LYS A 10 7.01 15.84 12.66
N ALA A 11 7.43 14.57 12.52
CA ALA A 11 8.11 14.07 11.31
C ALA A 11 9.39 14.86 10.97
N ALA A 12 10.05 15.42 11.98
CA ALA A 12 11.27 16.20 11.82
C ALA A 12 12.47 15.35 11.35
N GLY A 13 12.49 14.07 11.69
CA GLY A 13 13.49 13.12 11.21
C GLY A 13 13.20 12.62 9.80
N ASN A 14 14.26 12.41 9.03
CA ASN A 14 14.23 11.90 7.67
C ASN A 14 15.38 10.90 7.44
N VAL A 15 15.48 10.32 6.25
CA VAL A 15 16.53 9.35 5.91
C VAL A 15 17.95 9.91 6.09
N ALA A 16 18.18 11.19 5.78
CA ALA A 16 19.49 11.81 5.98
C ALA A 16 19.89 11.83 7.47
N LEU A 17 18.97 12.27 8.34
CA LEU A 17 19.17 12.21 9.79
C LEU A 17 19.36 10.77 10.28
N LEU A 18 18.61 9.82 9.71
CA LEU A 18 18.75 8.40 10.07
C LEU A 18 20.16 7.88 9.75
N THR A 19 20.73 8.29 8.61
CA THR A 19 22.11 7.94 8.20
C THR A 19 23.16 8.60 9.11
N GLU A 20 22.97 9.86 9.49
CA GLU A 20 23.86 10.56 10.44
C GLU A 20 23.87 9.88 11.81
N LEU A 21 22.70 9.48 12.29
CA LEU A 21 22.56 8.74 13.54
C LEU A 21 23.18 7.33 13.43
N GLY A 22 23.13 6.70 12.25
CA GLY A 22 23.79 5.42 12.00
C GLY A 22 25.30 5.46 12.22
N ALA A 23 25.95 6.55 11.78
CA ALA A 23 27.37 6.78 12.04
C ALA A 23 27.68 6.99 13.55
N THR A 24 26.72 7.49 14.32
CA THR A 24 26.88 7.75 15.76
C THR A 24 26.62 6.51 16.61
N TYR A 25 25.65 5.68 16.22
CA TYR A 25 25.14 4.56 17.02
C TYR A 25 25.47 3.18 16.43
N ASP A 26 26.42 3.11 15.50
CA ASP A 26 26.96 1.87 14.92
C ASP A 26 25.91 1.00 14.20
N TYR A 27 25.14 1.60 13.31
CA TYR A 27 24.25 0.88 12.39
C TYR A 27 24.29 1.44 10.96
N THR A 28 24.03 0.57 9.98
CA THR A 28 24.00 0.93 8.57
C THR A 28 22.57 1.26 8.11
N VAL A 29 22.44 2.29 7.28
CA VAL A 29 21.18 2.64 6.62
C VAL A 29 21.27 2.30 5.14
N GLU A 30 20.39 1.42 4.69
CA GLU A 30 20.18 1.14 3.27
C GLU A 30 18.88 1.80 2.82
N VAL A 31 18.97 2.63 1.78
CA VAL A 31 17.81 3.31 1.18
C VAL A 31 17.37 2.53 -0.04
N ILE A 32 16.14 2.02 -0.02
CA ILE A 32 15.55 1.24 -1.09
C ILE A 32 14.58 2.16 -1.84
N ASP A 33 14.85 2.37 -3.12
CA ASP A 33 14.01 3.20 -3.98
C ASP A 33 12.58 2.65 -4.08
N LEU A 34 11.64 3.57 -4.31
CA LEU A 34 10.26 3.18 -4.54
C LEU A 34 10.16 2.39 -5.84
N TYR A 35 9.46 1.26 -5.76
CA TYR A 35 9.26 0.41 -6.92
C TYR A 35 8.35 1.09 -7.94
N VAL A 36 8.83 1.20 -9.18
CA VAL A 36 8.10 1.75 -10.32
C VAL A 36 8.18 0.75 -11.47
N THR A 37 7.27 -0.22 -11.50
CA THR A 37 7.14 -1.11 -12.66
C THR A 37 5.68 -1.34 -12.93
N GLY A 38 5.28 -1.40 -14.20
CA GLY A 38 3.89 -1.67 -14.56
C GLY A 38 3.12 -0.48 -15.09
N GLU A 39 1.91 -0.74 -15.58
CA GLU A 39 1.02 0.29 -16.12
C GLU A 39 0.03 0.82 -15.06
N ALA A 40 -0.17 0.10 -13.95
CA ALA A 40 -1.02 0.53 -12.85
C ALA A 40 -0.69 1.96 -12.39
N GLY A 41 -1.72 2.82 -12.38
CA GLY A 41 -1.56 4.20 -11.94
C GLY A 41 -0.78 5.12 -12.88
N GLY A 42 -0.47 4.70 -14.11
CA GLY A 42 0.19 5.53 -15.11
C GLY A 42 1.67 5.79 -14.83
N GLY A 43 2.40 4.78 -14.36
CA GLY A 43 3.84 4.88 -14.07
C GLY A 43 4.17 5.62 -12.77
N GLN A 44 3.18 5.81 -11.89
CA GLN A 44 3.40 6.33 -10.54
C GLN A 44 4.09 5.29 -9.65
N PRO A 45 4.94 5.70 -8.69
CA PRO A 45 5.53 4.77 -7.75
C PRO A 45 4.47 4.00 -6.94
N PHE A 46 4.72 2.71 -6.75
CA PHE A 46 3.86 1.84 -5.97
C PHE A 46 3.76 2.38 -4.53
N SER A 47 2.53 2.63 -4.08
CA SER A 47 2.26 3.20 -2.77
C SER A 47 0.85 2.85 -2.29
N SER A 48 0.63 2.83 -0.98
CA SER A 48 -0.70 2.59 -0.42
C SER A 48 -1.72 3.67 -0.79
N THR A 49 -1.27 4.89 -1.12
CA THR A 49 -2.13 5.95 -1.64
C THR A 49 -2.63 5.60 -3.04
N LEU A 50 -1.74 5.14 -3.92
CA LEU A 50 -2.11 4.69 -5.25
C LEU A 50 -3.03 3.47 -5.19
N THR A 51 -2.69 2.45 -4.39
CA THR A 51 -3.55 1.26 -4.22
C THR A 51 -4.97 1.65 -3.78
N ARG A 52 -5.12 2.53 -2.78
CA ARG A 52 -6.44 2.98 -2.31
C ARG A 52 -7.22 3.75 -3.40
N ARG A 53 -6.52 4.56 -4.19
CA ARG A 53 -7.13 5.28 -5.32
C ARG A 53 -7.68 4.31 -6.36
N LEU A 54 -6.88 3.34 -6.81
CA LEU A 54 -7.30 2.35 -7.81
C LEU A 54 -8.50 1.53 -7.32
N ILE A 55 -8.49 1.09 -6.06
CA ILE A 55 -9.65 0.39 -5.47
C ILE A 55 -10.89 1.28 -5.44
N ALA A 56 -10.77 2.57 -5.08
CA ALA A 56 -11.88 3.51 -5.05
C ALA A 56 -12.43 3.81 -6.47
N GLU A 57 -11.58 3.80 -7.48
CA GLU A 57 -11.92 3.98 -8.89
C GLU A 57 -12.49 2.68 -9.54
N GLY A 58 -12.43 1.55 -8.83
CA GLY A 58 -12.89 0.24 -9.31
C GLY A 58 -11.85 -0.53 -10.15
N ASP A 59 -10.65 0.01 -10.32
CA ASP A 59 -9.53 -0.65 -10.98
C ASP A 59 -8.84 -1.66 -10.06
N VAL A 60 -9.51 -2.80 -9.86
CA VAL A 60 -9.00 -3.90 -9.03
C VAL A 60 -7.86 -4.66 -9.70
N ALA A 61 -7.72 -4.56 -11.03
CA ALA A 61 -6.62 -5.20 -11.77
C ALA A 61 -5.31 -4.42 -11.57
N GLY A 62 -5.35 -3.09 -11.73
CA GLY A 62 -4.21 -2.23 -11.42
C GLY A 62 -3.82 -2.31 -9.94
N ALA A 63 -4.79 -2.40 -9.03
CA ALA A 63 -4.49 -2.62 -7.61
C ALA A 63 -3.79 -3.97 -7.34
N ALA A 64 -4.16 -5.03 -8.08
CA ALA A 64 -3.54 -6.35 -7.92
C ALA A 64 -2.09 -6.38 -8.40
N GLU A 65 -1.76 -5.62 -9.45
CA GLU A 65 -0.39 -5.43 -9.93
C GLU A 65 0.50 -4.83 -8.83
N ILE A 66 0.00 -3.80 -8.13
CA ILE A 66 0.72 -3.18 -7.01
C ILE A 66 0.88 -4.13 -5.82
N LEU A 67 -0.17 -4.89 -5.50
CA LEU A 67 -0.20 -5.78 -4.34
C LEU A 67 0.55 -7.11 -4.56
N GLY A 68 0.89 -7.44 -5.81
CA GLY A 68 1.39 -8.76 -6.20
C GLY A 68 0.38 -9.89 -6.02
N ARG A 69 -0.89 -9.56 -5.78
CA ARG A 69 -2.01 -10.49 -5.55
C ARG A 69 -3.35 -9.78 -5.70
N PRO A 70 -4.46 -10.50 -5.97
CA PRO A 70 -5.79 -9.92 -5.98
C PRO A 70 -6.14 -9.23 -4.64
N HIS A 71 -6.83 -8.09 -4.72
CA HIS A 71 -7.38 -7.46 -3.52
C HIS A 71 -8.43 -8.37 -2.88
N ARG A 72 -8.38 -8.50 -1.55
CA ARG A 72 -9.22 -9.41 -0.78
C ARG A 72 -9.85 -8.69 0.40
N VAL A 73 -11.13 -8.97 0.63
CA VAL A 73 -11.85 -8.64 1.85
C VAL A 73 -12.22 -9.93 2.58
N GLU A 74 -12.33 -9.85 3.89
CA GLU A 74 -12.82 -10.95 4.72
C GLU A 74 -13.87 -10.43 5.70
N GLY A 75 -14.82 -11.29 6.02
CA GLY A 75 -15.93 -10.94 6.89
C GLY A 75 -16.83 -12.14 7.15
N ILE A 76 -17.64 -12.03 8.20
CA ILE A 76 -18.64 -13.03 8.54
C ILE A 76 -19.88 -12.78 7.69
N VAL A 77 -20.39 -13.82 7.03
CA VAL A 77 -21.66 -13.73 6.31
C VAL A 77 -22.78 -13.54 7.33
N VAL A 78 -23.50 -12.43 7.21
CA VAL A 78 -24.66 -12.10 8.05
C VAL A 78 -25.95 -12.21 7.25
N ARG A 79 -27.08 -12.41 7.95
CA ARG A 79 -28.39 -12.39 7.31
C ARG A 79 -28.70 -10.97 6.84
N GLY A 80 -28.83 -10.79 5.52
CA GLY A 80 -29.23 -9.54 4.88
C GLY A 80 -30.68 -9.56 4.38
N ALA A 81 -30.95 -8.82 3.30
CA ALA A 81 -32.28 -8.70 2.69
C ALA A 81 -32.78 -9.97 1.95
N GLN A 82 -32.01 -11.08 1.98
CA GLN A 82 -32.38 -12.40 1.42
C GLN A 82 -32.79 -12.42 -0.07
N ARG A 83 -32.34 -11.43 -0.87
CA ARG A 83 -32.65 -11.34 -2.32
C ARG A 83 -32.14 -12.53 -3.14
N GLY A 84 -31.15 -13.29 -2.65
CA GLY A 84 -30.65 -14.52 -3.29
C GLY A 84 -31.72 -15.58 -3.49
N ARG A 85 -32.73 -15.65 -2.61
CA ARG A 85 -33.84 -16.63 -2.69
C ARG A 85 -34.65 -16.50 -3.97
N GLU A 86 -34.81 -15.29 -4.48
CA GLU A 86 -35.53 -15.02 -5.74
C GLU A 86 -34.71 -15.46 -6.96
N LEU A 87 -33.39 -15.59 -6.81
CA LEU A 87 -32.42 -15.92 -7.86
C LEU A 87 -31.88 -17.36 -7.76
N GLY A 88 -32.34 -18.17 -6.79
CA GLY A 88 -31.93 -19.57 -6.62
C GLY A 88 -30.62 -19.79 -5.84
N PHE A 89 -30.07 -18.75 -5.21
CA PHE A 89 -28.86 -18.83 -4.39
C PHE A 89 -29.17 -18.57 -2.90
N PRO A 90 -28.46 -19.21 -1.96
CA PRO A 90 -28.63 -18.92 -0.53
C PRO A 90 -28.45 -17.45 -0.17
#